data_AF-A0A210PT81-F1
#
_entry.id   AF-A0A210PT81-F1
#
_cell.length_a   1.000
_cell.length_b   1.000
_cell.length_c   1.000
_cell.angle_alpha   90.00
_cell.angle_beta   90.00
_cell.angle_gamma   90.00
#
_symmetry.space_group_name_H-M   'P 1'
#
loop_
_entity.id
_entity.type
_entity.pdbx_description
1 polymer ?
#
loop_
_entity_poly.entity_id
_entity_poly.type
_entity_poly.pdbx_seq_one_letter_code
_entity_poly.pdbx_strand_id
1 'polypeptide(L)'
;MLKTSNNENQIVHDGDINIVYDGDINIVYDGDINIVYDGDIDIVYDGDINIVYDGDINIVYDGDINTVYDGDINIVYDGDINIVYDGDINIVYDGDINIVYDGDISIVYDGDINIVYDGDINIVYDGDINIV
;
A
#
# COMPACT_ATOMS: atom_id res chain seq x y z
N MET A 1 -15.69 -12.71 -8.63
CA MET A 1 -15.58 -13.49 -7.38
C MET A 1 -14.78 -14.75 -7.68
N LEU A 2 -13.45 -14.63 -7.63
CA LEU A 2 -12.56 -15.79 -7.64
C LEU A 2 -12.70 -16.48 -6.28
N LYS A 3 -13.19 -17.71 -6.29
CA LYS A 3 -13.08 -18.62 -5.14
C LYS A 3 -11.87 -19.50 -5.41
N THR A 4 -10.71 -19.12 -4.89
CA THR A 4 -9.57 -20.02 -4.86
C THR A 4 -9.78 -21.03 -3.73
N SER A 5 -9.68 -22.30 -4.10
CA SER A 5 -9.79 -23.44 -3.21
C SER A 5 -8.47 -24.19 -3.29
N ASN A 6 -7.85 -24.37 -2.13
CA ASN A 6 -6.78 -25.30 -1.78
C ASN A 6 -5.33 -24.81 -1.94
N ASN A 7 -4.68 -24.69 -0.77
CA ASN A 7 -3.27 -24.93 -0.45
C ASN A 7 -2.15 -24.17 -1.15
N GLU A 8 -2.44 -23.24 -2.06
CA GLU A 8 -1.47 -22.26 -2.54
C GLU A 8 -2.15 -20.89 -2.48
N ASN A 9 -1.80 -20.08 -1.48
CA ASN A 9 -2.37 -18.75 -1.29
C ASN A 9 -1.74 -17.75 -2.27
N GLN A 10 -1.95 -17.97 -3.56
CA GLN A 10 -1.42 -17.13 -4.63
C GLN A 10 -2.51 -16.77 -5.64
N ILE A 11 -2.58 -15.49 -6.02
CA ILE A 11 -3.45 -14.99 -7.10
C ILE A 11 -2.56 -14.40 -8.20
N VAL A 12 -2.79 -14.84 -9.44
CA VAL A 12 -2.18 -14.27 -10.65
C VAL A 12 -3.28 -14.04 -11.68
N HIS A 13 -3.50 -12.78 -12.08
CA HIS A 13 -4.59 -12.41 -12.98
C HIS A 13 -4.24 -11.12 -13.76
N ASP A 14 -4.97 -10.86 -14.85
CA ASP A 14 -4.88 -9.69 -15.74
C ASP A 14 -6.31 -9.18 -15.99
N GLY A 15 -6.57 -7.88 -15.83
CA GLY A 15 -7.86 -7.23 -16.14
C GLY A 15 -8.45 -6.46 -14.97
N ASP A 16 -9.74 -6.64 -14.68
CA ASP A 16 -10.40 -6.06 -13.48
C ASP A 16 -10.75 -7.14 -12.46
N ILE A 17 -10.36 -6.98 -11.19
CA ILE A 17 -10.64 -7.96 -10.13
C ILE A 17 -11.04 -7.30 -8.80
N ASN A 18 -11.88 -8.02 -8.05
CA ASN A 18 -12.18 -7.71 -6.66
C ASN A 18 -11.85 -8.94 -5.80
N ILE A 19 -11.06 -8.75 -4.75
CA ILE A 19 -10.58 -9.79 -3.85
C ILE A 19 -11.08 -9.52 -2.43
N VAL A 20 -11.59 -10.57 -1.78
CA VAL A 20 -11.91 -10.59 -0.35
C VAL A 20 -11.36 -11.89 0.22
N TYR A 21 -10.42 -11.79 1.16
CA TYR A 21 -9.72 -12.93 1.73
C TYR A 21 -9.36 -12.67 3.20
N ASP A 22 -9.20 -13.75 3.97
CA ASP A 22 -8.76 -13.80 5.36
C ASP A 22 -7.68 -14.88 5.47
N GLY A 23 -6.49 -14.54 5.96
CA GLY A 23 -5.35 -15.45 6.14
C GLY A 23 -4.02 -14.89 5.65
N ASP A 24 -3.20 -15.70 4.99
CA ASP A 24 -1.93 -15.24 4.38
C ASP A 24 -2.08 -15.32 2.84
N ILE A 25 -1.71 -14.31 2.05
CA ILE A 25 -1.83 -14.37 0.58
C ILE A 25 -0.74 -13.61 -0.17
N ASN A 26 -0.37 -14.13 -1.35
CA ASN A 26 0.49 -13.45 -2.31
C ASN A 26 -0.30 -13.09 -3.58
N ILE A 27 -0.19 -11.85 -4.05
CA ILE A 27 -0.90 -11.37 -5.24
C ILE A 27 0.11 -10.82 -6.24
N VAL A 28 0.00 -11.27 -7.49
CA VAL A 28 0.69 -10.68 -8.65
C VAL A 28 -0.36 -10.30 -9.67
N TYR A 29 -0.44 -9.02 -10.03
CA TYR A 29 -1.55 -8.52 -10.82
C TYR A 29 -1.14 -7.42 -11.82
N ASP A 30 -1.95 -7.25 -12.87
CA ASP A 30 -1.85 -6.22 -13.90
C ASP A 30 -3.27 -5.77 -14.29
N GLY A 31 -3.54 -4.46 -14.39
CA GLY A 31 -4.88 -3.86 -14.60
C GLY A 31 -5.63 -3.56 -13.30
N ASP A 32 -6.88 -3.09 -13.28
CA ASP A 32 -7.49 -2.48 -12.07
C ASP A 32 -7.91 -3.49 -10.96
N ILE A 33 -7.60 -3.17 -9.69
CA ILE A 33 -7.92 -4.07 -8.56
C ILE A 33 -8.48 -3.37 -7.32
N ASN A 34 -9.48 -3.99 -6.69
CA ASN A 34 -9.89 -3.64 -5.33
C ASN A 34 -9.72 -4.83 -4.37
N ILE A 35 -9.10 -4.58 -3.22
CA ILE A 35 -8.80 -5.58 -2.21
C ILE A 35 -9.42 -5.17 -0.87
N VAL A 36 -10.13 -6.11 -0.24
CA VAL A 36 -10.49 -6.03 1.18
C VAL A 36 -9.92 -7.26 1.87
N TYR A 37 -9.05 -7.06 2.86
CA TYR A 37 -8.25 -8.14 3.42
C TYR A 37 -8.14 -8.03 4.95
N ASP A 38 -7.80 -9.15 5.59
CA ASP A 38 -7.47 -9.29 7.02
C ASP A 38 -6.45 -10.45 7.13
N GLY A 39 -5.34 -10.27 7.84
CA GLY A 39 -4.25 -11.28 7.95
C GLY A 39 -2.89 -10.77 7.47
N ASP A 40 -2.08 -11.55 6.73
CA ASP A 40 -0.76 -11.13 6.20
C ASP A 40 -0.75 -11.15 4.65
N ILE A 41 -0.23 -10.14 3.96
CA ILE A 41 -0.27 -10.10 2.48
C ILE A 41 0.99 -9.52 1.82
N ASP A 42 1.42 -10.17 0.73
CA ASP A 42 2.44 -9.64 -0.19
C ASP A 42 1.82 -9.32 -1.56
N ILE A 43 1.99 -8.09 -2.06
CA ILE A 43 1.45 -7.64 -3.34
C ILE A 43 2.58 -7.17 -4.26
N VAL A 44 2.57 -7.67 -5.50
CA VAL A 44 3.34 -7.11 -6.63
C VAL A 44 2.36 -6.72 -7.73
N TYR A 45 2.36 -5.46 -8.14
CA TYR A 45 1.30 -4.92 -8.97
C TYR A 45 1.79 -3.85 -9.97
N ASP A 46 1.05 -3.67 -11.06
CA ASP A 46 1.20 -2.63 -12.10
C ASP A 46 -0.23 -2.23 -12.56
N GLY A 47 -0.62 -0.96 -12.49
CA GLY A 47 -1.99 -0.51 -12.85
C GLY A 47 -2.60 0.52 -11.89
N ASP A 48 -3.91 0.48 -11.60
CA ASP A 48 -4.62 1.23 -10.54
C ASP A 48 -5.20 0.32 -9.40
N ILE A 49 -4.87 0.59 -8.13
CA ILE A 49 -5.31 -0.23 -6.97
C ILE A 49 -6.03 0.56 -5.87
N ASN A 50 -7.06 -0.06 -5.30
CA ASN A 50 -7.64 0.37 -4.01
C ASN A 50 -7.56 -0.76 -2.97
N ILE A 51 -7.00 -0.47 -1.80
CA ILE A 51 -6.85 -1.44 -0.70
C ILE A 51 -7.55 -0.94 0.57
N VAL A 52 -8.28 -1.83 1.23
CA VAL A 52 -8.72 -1.69 2.62
C VAL A 52 -8.25 -2.90 3.39
N TYR A 53 -7.46 -2.71 4.44
CA TYR A 53 -6.78 -3.81 5.10
C TYR A 53 -6.49 -3.56 6.60
N ASP A 54 -6.40 -4.64 7.36
CA ASP A 54 -6.06 -4.75 8.78
C ASP A 54 -5.06 -5.93 8.94
N GLY A 55 -3.81 -5.67 9.35
CA GLY A 55 -2.78 -6.74 9.51
C GLY A 55 -1.35 -6.31 9.20
N ASP A 56 -0.55 -7.18 8.55
CA ASP A 56 0.82 -6.92 8.06
C ASP A 56 0.95 -7.02 6.51
N ILE A 57 1.31 -5.94 5.81
CA ILE A 57 1.45 -5.96 4.33
C ILE A 57 2.83 -5.51 3.82
N ASN A 58 3.27 -6.17 2.74
CA ASN A 58 4.34 -5.68 1.88
C ASN A 58 3.81 -5.41 0.46
N ILE A 59 4.04 -4.20 -0.05
CA ILE A 59 3.61 -3.79 -1.40
C ILE A 59 4.83 -3.40 -2.24
N VAL A 60 4.91 -3.92 -3.45
CA VAL A 60 5.75 -3.40 -4.54
C VAL A 60 4.85 -3.03 -5.71
N TYR A 61 4.86 -1.77 -6.12
CA TYR A 61 3.86 -1.28 -7.06
C TYR A 61 4.36 -0.13 -7.96
N ASP A 62 3.79 -0.05 -9.17
CA ASP A 62 3.99 0.98 -10.20
C ASP A 62 2.60 1.39 -10.76
N GLY A 63 2.22 2.67 -10.73
CA GLY A 63 0.88 3.18 -11.16
C GLY A 63 0.04 3.77 -10.01
N ASP A 64 -1.26 4.06 -10.09
CA ASP A 64 -1.97 4.84 -9.03
C ASP A 64 -2.61 4.04 -7.87
N ILE A 65 -2.28 4.35 -6.60
CA ILE A 65 -2.79 3.63 -5.40
C ILE A 65 -3.56 4.52 -4.42
N ASN A 66 -4.69 3.99 -3.92
CA ASN A 66 -5.36 4.49 -2.73
C ASN A 66 -5.48 3.40 -1.66
N THR A 67 -5.00 3.68 -0.45
CA THR A 67 -4.97 2.69 0.64
C THR A 67 -5.57 3.26 1.92
N VAL A 68 -6.37 2.44 2.60
CA VAL A 68 -6.80 2.64 3.99
C VAL A 68 -6.38 1.43 4.80
N TYR A 69 -5.69 1.67 5.92
CA TYR A 69 -4.96 0.62 6.61
C TYR A 69 -4.90 0.79 8.14
N ASP A 70 -4.86 -0.33 8.85
CA ASP A 70 -4.52 -0.48 10.28
C ASP A 70 -3.49 -1.63 10.46
N GLY A 71 -2.38 -1.43 11.20
CA GLY A 71 -1.36 -2.49 11.47
C GLY A 71 0.12 -2.13 11.15
N ASP A 72 0.89 -3.02 10.51
CA ASP A 72 2.29 -2.77 10.08
C ASP A 72 2.54 -2.90 8.55
N ILE A 73 2.99 -1.83 7.88
CA ILE A 73 3.18 -1.84 6.41
C ILE A 73 4.61 -1.50 5.93
N ASN A 74 5.03 -2.16 4.85
CA ASN A 74 6.16 -1.75 4.03
C ASN A 74 5.74 -1.52 2.56
N ILE A 75 6.04 -0.34 2.02
CA ILE A 75 5.72 0.04 0.64
C ILE A 75 6.99 0.40 -0.13
N VAL A 76 7.13 -0.16 -1.33
CA VAL A 76 8.07 0.32 -2.36
C VAL A 76 7.26 0.69 -3.60
N TYR A 77 7.41 1.91 -4.07
CA TYR A 77 6.47 2.45 -5.04
C TYR A 77 7.04 3.51 -5.99
N ASP A 78 6.50 3.56 -7.21
CA ASP A 78 6.69 4.58 -8.26
C ASP A 78 5.31 5.01 -8.82
N GLY A 79 4.99 6.31 -8.84
CA GLY A 79 3.69 6.84 -9.35
C GLY A 79 3.00 7.89 -8.46
N ASP A 80 1.65 7.98 -8.46
CA ASP A 80 0.84 8.77 -7.51
C ASP A 80 0.12 7.95 -6.41
N ILE A 81 0.32 8.30 -5.12
CA ILE A 81 -0.25 7.56 -3.97
C ILE A 81 -1.05 8.43 -3.00
N ASN A 82 -2.15 7.87 -2.48
CA ASN A 82 -2.85 8.38 -1.30
C ASN A 82 -2.98 7.31 -0.22
N ILE A 83 -2.46 7.59 0.98
CA ILE A 83 -2.51 6.69 2.14
C ILE A 83 -3.28 7.33 3.30
N VAL A 84 -4.17 6.56 3.90
CA VAL A 84 -4.73 6.81 5.25
C VAL A 84 -4.37 5.64 6.14
N TYR A 85 -3.75 5.90 7.28
CA TYR A 85 -3.07 4.85 8.04
C TYR A 85 -3.08 5.08 9.56
N ASP A 86 -3.16 3.99 10.31
CA ASP A 86 -2.92 3.89 11.77
C ASP A 86 -1.96 2.71 12.05
N GLY A 87 -0.87 2.90 12.82
CA GLY A 87 0.10 1.83 13.18
C GLY A 87 1.58 2.16 12.92
N ASP A 88 2.39 1.23 12.37
CA ASP A 88 3.81 1.45 11.98
C ASP A 88 4.11 1.29 10.47
N ILE A 89 4.62 2.34 9.80
CA ILE A 89 4.87 2.32 8.33
C ILE A 89 6.33 2.59 7.93
N ASN A 90 6.79 1.86 6.91
CA ASN A 90 7.97 2.21 6.12
C ASN A 90 7.62 2.42 4.64
N ILE A 91 8.02 3.56 4.08
CA ILE A 91 7.79 3.90 2.66
C ILE A 91 9.12 4.21 1.96
N VAL A 92 9.31 3.61 0.79
CA VAL A 92 10.29 4.04 -0.22
C VAL A 92 9.53 4.43 -1.49
N TYR A 93 9.72 5.65 -1.95
CA TYR A 93 8.81 6.29 -2.88
C TYR A 93 9.50 7.17 -3.93
N ASP A 94 9.00 7.16 -5.16
CA ASP A 94 9.31 8.10 -6.25
C ASP A 94 7.99 8.63 -6.86
N GLY A 95 7.75 9.95 -6.88
CA GLY A 95 6.54 10.57 -7.47
C GLY A 95 5.80 11.63 -6.62
N ASP A 96 4.47 11.67 -6.68
CA ASP A 96 3.58 12.53 -5.86
C ASP A 96 2.76 11.79 -4.77
N ILE A 97 3.06 12.02 -3.49
CA ILE A 97 2.47 11.27 -2.35
C ILE A 97 1.67 12.17 -1.39
N ASN A 98 0.46 11.72 -1.03
CA ASN A 98 -0.32 12.28 0.08
C ASN A 98 -0.54 11.24 1.19
N ILE A 99 -0.21 11.60 2.43
CA ILE A 99 -0.33 10.72 3.60
C ILE A 99 -1.15 11.41 4.70
N VAL A 100 -2.12 10.68 5.25
CA VAL A 100 -2.76 11.00 6.53
C VAL A 100 -2.47 9.86 7.50
N TYR A 101 -1.87 10.16 8.65
CA TYR A 101 -1.23 9.13 9.45
C TYR A 101 -1.29 9.39 10.96
N ASP A 102 -1.48 8.32 11.74
CA ASP A 102 -1.33 8.22 13.20
C ASP A 102 -0.38 7.05 13.56
N GLY A 103 0.67 7.27 14.37
CA GLY A 103 1.64 6.21 14.82
C GLY A 103 3.13 6.49 14.56
N ASP A 104 3.94 5.48 14.18
CA ASP A 104 5.38 5.62 13.85
C ASP A 104 5.73 5.44 12.35
N ILE A 105 6.23 6.50 11.69
CA ILE A 105 6.48 6.51 10.22
C ILE A 105 7.95 6.75 9.85
N SER A 106 8.45 5.97 8.89
CA SER A 106 9.73 6.19 8.22
C SER A 106 9.55 6.30 6.71
N ILE A 107 10.01 7.41 6.11
CA ILE A 107 9.87 7.69 4.67
C ILE A 107 11.23 7.98 4.05
N VAL A 108 11.48 7.36 2.90
CA VAL A 108 12.49 7.79 1.92
C VAL A 108 11.75 8.15 0.64
N TYR A 109 11.78 9.42 0.23
CA TYR A 109 11.06 9.85 -0.97
C TYR A 109 11.92 10.70 -1.92
N ASP A 110 11.61 10.59 -3.21
CA ASP A 110 12.02 11.49 -4.30
C ASP A 110 10.73 12.05 -4.95
N GLY A 111 10.59 13.39 -5.07
CA GLY A 111 9.41 14.04 -5.65
C GLY A 111 8.65 15.01 -4.73
N ASP A 112 7.31 15.01 -4.78
CA ASP A 112 6.46 15.91 -4.00
C ASP A 112 5.67 15.15 -2.92
N ILE A 113 5.72 15.60 -1.66
CA ILE A 113 5.00 14.97 -0.55
C ILE A 113 4.15 15.96 0.28
N ASN A 114 2.92 15.55 0.59
CA ASN A 114 2.09 16.16 1.62
C ASN A 114 1.77 15.14 2.72
N ILE A 115 2.03 15.52 3.97
CA ILE A 115 1.79 14.67 5.15
C ILE A 115 0.92 15.43 6.16
N VAL A 116 -0.14 14.79 6.64
CA VAL A 116 -0.86 15.16 7.87
C VAL A 116 -0.58 14.09 8.91
N TYR A 117 -0.02 14.48 10.05
CA TYR A 117 0.67 13.53 10.91
C TYR A 117 0.43 13.72 12.41
N ASP A 118 0.24 12.62 13.14
CA ASP A 118 0.27 12.55 14.62
C ASP A 118 1.18 11.37 15.07
N GLY A 119 2.26 11.63 15.84
CA GLY A 119 3.19 10.59 16.35
C GLY A 119 4.71 10.92 16.30
N ASP A 120 5.58 9.89 16.16
CA ASP A 120 7.01 10.00 15.75
C ASP A 120 7.36 9.74 14.25
N ILE A 121 7.96 10.73 13.56
CA ILE A 121 8.28 10.69 12.12
C ILE A 121 9.79 10.80 11.81
N ASN A 122 10.27 9.95 10.89
CA ASN A 122 11.60 10.05 10.26
C ASN A 122 11.48 10.17 8.74
N ILE A 123 12.08 11.21 8.14
CA ILE A 123 12.02 11.43 6.69
C ILE A 123 13.41 11.70 6.12
N VAL A 124 13.71 11.04 5.00
CA VAL A 124 14.83 11.36 4.09
C VAL A 124 14.24 11.75 2.75
N TYR A 125 14.71 12.86 2.16
CA TYR A 125 14.07 13.40 0.97
C TYR A 125 14.98 14.07 -0.05
N ASP A 126 14.56 13.99 -1.31
CA ASP A 126 14.97 14.87 -2.42
C ASP A 126 13.72 15.40 -3.12
N GLY A 127 13.43 16.71 -3.03
CA GLY A 127 12.20 17.30 -3.56
C GLY A 127 11.47 18.22 -2.58
N ASP A 128 10.17 18.44 -2.80
CA ASP A 128 9.35 19.36 -2.00
C ASP A 128 8.54 18.61 -0.94
N ILE A 129 8.52 19.15 0.29
CA ILE A 129 7.78 18.56 1.44
C ILE A 129 6.90 19.59 2.14
N ASN A 130 5.67 19.16 2.42
CA ASN A 130 4.74 19.84 3.31
C ASN A 130 4.26 18.87 4.41
N ILE A 131 4.44 19.25 5.68
CA ILE A 131 4.00 18.48 6.85
C ILE A 131 3.10 19.38 7.70
N VAL A 132 1.91 18.87 8.06
CA VAL A 132 0.91 19.53 8.89
C VAL A 132 0.70 18.76 10.18
#